data_AF-A0A961BVG9-F1
#
_entry.id   AF-A0A961BVG9-F1
#
_cell.length_a   1.000
_cell.length_b   1.000
_cell.length_c   1.000
_cell.angle_alpha   90.00
_cell.angle_beta   90.00
_cell.angle_gamma   90.00
#
_symmetry.space_group_name_H-M   'P 1'
#
loop_
_entity.id
_entity.type
_entity.pdbx_description
1 polymer ?
#
loop_
_entity_poly.entity_id
_entity_poly.type
_entity_poly.pdbx_seq_one_letter_code
_entity_poly.pdbx_strand_id
1 'polypeptide(L)' 'GGAVIDPAADDEHTLAIRACNDAVAADPRVECVMLPVADGLTILRRLP' A
#
# COMPACT_ATOMS: atom_id res chain seq x y z
N GLY A 1 -1.89 11.94 -3.92
CA GLY A 1 -0.54 12.38 -4.22
C GLY A 1 0.41 11.24 -4.03
N GLY A 2 1.37 11.07 -4.92
CA GLY A 2 2.43 10.06 -4.82
C GLY A 2 3.49 10.34 -3.72
N ALA A 3 3.12 10.97 -2.61
CA ALA A 3 4.05 11.27 -1.50
C ALA A 3 4.66 9.99 -0.90
N VAL A 4 3.95 8.86 -1.00
CA VAL A 4 4.39 7.55 -0.52
C VAL A 4 5.73 7.12 -1.10
N ILE A 5 6.05 7.49 -2.35
CA ILE A 5 7.34 7.16 -2.98
C ILE A 5 8.45 8.16 -2.67
N ASP A 6 8.14 9.33 -2.12
CA ASP A 6 9.13 10.36 -1.79
C ASP A 6 9.83 9.99 -0.46
N PRO A 7 11.11 9.60 -0.47
CA PRO A 7 11.80 9.18 0.75
C PRO A 7 11.90 10.28 1.81
N ALA A 8 11.73 11.55 1.45
CA ALA A 8 11.72 12.67 2.38
C ALA A 8 10.37 12.90 3.07
N ALA A 9 9.27 12.29 2.58
CA ALA A 9 7.97 12.38 3.22
C ALA A 9 7.90 11.44 4.44
N ASP A 10 7.87 12.03 5.64
CA ASP A 10 7.94 11.35 6.94
C ASP A 10 6.75 11.69 7.88
N ASP A 11 5.71 12.33 7.34
CA ASP A 11 4.49 12.58 8.09
C ASP A 11 3.77 11.28 8.48
N GLU A 12 3.03 11.33 9.58
CA GLU A 12 2.35 10.17 10.18
C GLU A 12 1.47 9.42 9.17
N HIS A 13 0.78 10.15 8.29
CA HIS A 13 -0.14 9.57 7.32
C HIS A 13 0.63 8.83 6.21
N THR A 14 1.68 9.43 5.68
CA THR A 14 2.56 8.78 4.69
C THR A 14 3.22 7.52 5.26
N LEU A 15 3.72 7.58 6.50
CA LEU A 15 4.31 6.43 7.18
C LEU A 15 3.29 5.31 7.41
N ALA A 16 2.06 5.64 7.80
CA ALA A 16 1.00 4.67 7.99
C ALA A 16 0.63 3.96 6.67
N ILE A 17 0.56 4.69 5.56
CA ILE A 17 0.31 4.09 4.24
C ILE A 17 1.45 3.15 3.83
N ARG A 18 2.72 3.54 4.03
CA ARG A 18 3.87 2.66 3.76
C ARG A 18 3.80 1.37 4.55
N ALA A 19 3.61 1.48 5.87
CA ALA A 19 3.50 0.31 6.74
C ALA A 19 2.33 -0.60 6.34
N CYS A 20 1.20 -0.04 5.93
CA CYS A 20 0.06 -0.80 5.41
C CYS A 20 0.40 -1.54 4.11
N ASN A 21 1.02 -0.86 3.14
CA ASN A 21 1.45 -1.46 1.88
C ASN A 21 2.46 -2.59 2.10
N ASP A 22 3.44 -2.38 2.99
CA ASP A 22 4.45 -3.39 3.33
C ASP A 22 3.81 -4.62 4.00
N ALA A 23 2.88 -4.41 4.94
CA ALA A 23 2.16 -5.47 5.62
C ALA A 23 1.31 -6.31 4.64
N VAL A 24 0.60 -5.65 3.72
CA VAL A 24 -0.19 -6.30 2.68
C VAL A 24 0.68 -7.09 1.72
N ALA A 25 1.79 -6.51 1.25
CA ALA A 25 2.69 -7.15 0.29
C ALA A 25 3.36 -8.40 0.88
N ALA A 26 3.55 -8.43 2.21
CA ALA A 26 4.14 -9.56 2.91
C ALA A 26 3.12 -10.60 3.42
N ASP A 27 1.80 -10.35 3.32
CA ASP A 27 0.78 -11.23 3.89
C ASP A 27 0.51 -12.45 2.98
N PRO A 28 0.89 -13.68 3.40
CA PRO A 28 0.73 -14.87 2.56
C PRO A 28 -0.73 -15.33 2.43
N ARG A 29 -1.67 -14.71 3.14
CA ARG A 29 -3.09 -15.05 3.09
C ARG A 29 -3.83 -14.34 1.95
N VAL A 30 -3.18 -13.41 1.27
CA VAL A 30 -3.78 -12.62 0.18
C VAL A 30 -2.88 -12.58 -1.04
N GLU A 31 -3.51 -12.48 -2.21
CA GLU A 31 -2.88 -11.99 -3.43
C GLU A 31 -3.29 -10.53 -3.60
N CYS A 32 -2.32 -9.64 -3.86
CA CYS A 32 -2.55 -8.21 -3.94
C CYS A 32 -2.15 -7.61 -5.30
N VAL A 33 -2.89 -6.61 -5.76
CA VAL A 33 -2.52 -5.75 -6.89
C VAL A 33 -2.83 -4.28 -6.57
N MET A 34 -1.90 -3.38 -6.90
CA MET A 34 -2.09 -1.94 -6.81
C MET A 34 -2.38 -1.37 -8.19
N LEU A 35 -3.52 -0.69 -8.34
CA LEU A 35 -3.96 -0.08 -9.58
C LEU A 35 -3.82 1.45 -9.48
N PRO A 36 -3.43 2.14 -10.58
CA PRO A 36 -3.37 3.60 -10.64
C PRO A 36 -4.77 4.20 -10.86
N VAL A 37 -5.74 3.83 -10.02
CA VAL A 37 -7.11 4.37 -10.03
C VAL A 37 -7.24 5.39 -8.92
N ALA A 38 -7.75 6.59 -9.26
CA ALA A 38 -7.81 7.73 -8.36
C ALA A 38 -6.43 8.02 -7.73
N ASP A 39 -6.33 7.96 -6.40
CA ASP A 39 -5.07 8.18 -5.67
C ASP A 39 -4.31 6.89 -5.32
N GLY A 40 -4.68 5.78 -5.95
CA GLY A 40 -4.19 4.44 -5.65
C GLY A 40 -5.32 3.56 -5.11
N LEU A 41 -5.53 2.42 -5.75
CA LEU A 41 -6.50 1.41 -5.30
C LEU A 41 -5.78 0.06 -5.15
N THR A 42 -5.78 -0.48 -3.95
CA THR A 42 -5.25 -1.81 -3.66
C THR A 42 -6.39 -2.82 -3.62
N ILE A 43 -6.33 -3.84 -4.47
CA ILE A 43 -7.26 -4.98 -4.46
C ILE A 43 -6.58 -6.15 -3.75
N LEU A 44 -7.27 -6.71 -2.75
CA LEU A 44 -6.82 -7.88 -1.99
C LEU A 44 -7.75 -9.06 -2.25
N ARG A 45 -7.21 -10.15 -2.79
CA ARG A 45 -7.93 -11.42 -2.93
C ARG A 45 -7.45 -12.37 -1.86
N ARG A 46 -8.34 -12.76 -0.96
CA ARG A 46 -8.05 -13.79 0.05
C ARG A 46 -7.81 -15.14 -0.62
N LEU A 47 -6.73 -15.81 -0.22
CA LEU A 47 -6.38 -17.16 -0.63
C LEU A 47 -7.11 -18.20 0.25
N PRO A 48 -7.42 -19.40 -0.30
CA PRO A 48 -8.12 -20.45 0.43
C PRO A 48 -7.38 -20.92 1.69
#